data_AF-A0A950SSD2-F1
#
_entry.id   AF-A0A950SSD2-F1
#
_cell.length_a   1.000
_cell.length_b   1.000
_cell.length_c   1.000
_cell.angle_alpha   90.00
_cell.angle_beta   90.00
_cell.angle_gamma   90.00
#
_symmetry.space_group_name_H-M   'P 1'
#
loop_
_entity.id
_entity.type
_entity.pdbx_description
1 polymer ?
#
loop_
_entity_poly.entity_id
_entity_poly.type
_entity_poly.pdbx_seq_one_letter_code
_entity_poly.pdbx_strand_id
1 'polypeptide(L)' 'MNLTSREKDKLLVAVAAMVAERRLRRGVKLNYPEAVALITDYVLE' A
#
# COMPACT_ATOMS: atom_id res chain seq x y z
N MET A 1 -19.29 0.70 -9.99
CA MET A 1 -18.04 0.51 -10.77
C MET A 1 -17.85 -0.98 -11.02
N ASN A 2 -17.64 -1.40 -12.27
CA ASN A 2 -17.31 -2.78 -12.63
C ASN A 2 -15.78 -2.92 -12.75
N LEU A 3 -15.11 -2.97 -11.60
CA LEU A 3 -13.65 -3.11 -11.55
C LEU A 3 -13.22 -4.51 -11.95
N THR A 4 -12.21 -4.60 -12.80
CA THR A 4 -11.51 -5.86 -13.08
C THR A 4 -10.82 -6.38 -11.82
N SER A 5 -10.56 -7.69 -11.75
CA SER A 5 -9.83 -8.29 -10.62
C SER A 5 -8.47 -7.62 -10.40
N ARG A 6 -7.82 -7.17 -11.47
CA ARG A 6 -6.53 -6.45 -11.42
C ARG A 6 -6.66 -5.07 -10.78
N GLU A 7 -7.73 -4.32 -11.08
CA GLU A 7 -7.94 -3.01 -10.46
C GLU A 7 -8.26 -3.14 -8.97
N LYS A 8 -8.99 -4.18 -8.57
CA LYS A 8 -9.23 -4.48 -7.15
C LYS A 8 -7.93 -4.79 -6.40
N ASP A 9 -7.03 -5.55 -7.02
CA ASP A 9 -5.72 -5.87 -6.45
C ASP A 9 -4.86 -4.61 -6.25
N LYS A 10 -4.82 -3.73 -7.25
CA LYS A 10 -4.16 -2.42 -7.12
C LYS A 10 -4.73 -1.56 -5.99
N LEU A 11 -6.06 -1.52 -5.86
CA LEU A 11 -6.70 -0.81 -4.77
C LEU A 11 -6.32 -1.38 -3.40
N LEU A 12 -6.19 -2.70 -3.30
CA LEU A 12 -5.75 -3.36 -2.07
C LEU A 12 -4.32 -2.93 -1.69
N VAL A 13 -3.40 -2.89 -2.65
CA VAL A 13 -2.03 -2.42 -2.45
C VAL A 13 -2.00 -0.95 -2.02
N ALA A 14 -2.77 -0.08 -2.67
CA ALA A 14 -2.85 1.34 -2.31
C ALA A 14 -3.37 1.55 -0.88
N VAL A 15 -4.36 0.75 -0.45
CA VAL A 15 -4.85 0.79 0.93
C VAL A 15 -3.78 0.33 1.92
N ALA A 16 -3.05 -0.74 1.60
CA ALA A 16 -1.95 -1.22 2.44
C ALA A 16 -0.84 -0.16 2.59
N ALA A 17 -0.49 0.53 1.49
CA ALA A 17 0.51 1.59 1.50
C ALA A 17 0.07 2.80 2.34
N MET A 18 -1.19 3.23 2.22
CA MET A 18 -1.75 4.30 3.07
C MET A 18 -1.68 3.95 4.57
N VAL A 19 -1.93 2.69 4.94
CA VAL A 19 -1.82 2.25 6.35
C VAL A 19 -0.35 2.24 6.79
N ALA A 20 0.55 1.73 5.95
CA ALA A 20 1.98 1.69 6.21
C ALA A 20 2.56 3.11 6.37
N GLU A 21 2.18 4.07 5.53
CA GLU A 21 2.60 5.47 5.65
C GLU A 21 2.20 6.07 7.01
N ARG A 22 0.94 5.86 7.43
CA ARG A 22 0.47 6.34 8.74
C ARG A 22 1.19 5.69 9.91
N ARG A 23 1.64 4.44 9.77
CA ARG A 23 2.46 3.78 10.80
C ARG A 23 3.86 4.35 10.84
N LEU A 24 4.49 4.55 9.68
CA LEU A 24 5.82 5.16 9.57
C LEU A 24 5.82 6.57 10.17
N ARG A 25 4.81 7.40 9.86
CA ARG A 25 4.63 8.75 10.44
C ARG A 25 4.49 8.75 11.97
N ARG A 26 4.01 7.65 12.56
CA ARG A 26 3.95 7.46 14.02
C ARG A 26 5.27 6.97 14.62
N GLY A 27 6.33 6.85 13.82
CA GLY A 27 7.64 6.35 14.24
C GLY A 27 7.71 4.83 14.37
N VAL A 28 6.69 4.11 13.87
CA VAL A 28 6.66 2.65 13.95
C VAL A 28 7.52 2.08 12.83
N LYS A 29 8.47 1.20 13.19
CA LYS A 29 9.26 0.45 12.22
C LYS A 29 8.33 -0.46 11.41
N LEU A 30 8.38 -0.31 10.10
CA LEU A 30 7.56 -1.09 9.18
C LEU A 30 8.00 -2.55 9.17
N ASN A 31 7.02 -3.44 9.01
CA ASN A 31 7.26 -4.84 8.74
C ASN A 31 7.46 -5.09 7.23
N TYR A 32 7.75 -6.34 6.85
CA TYR A 32 7.99 -6.72 5.46
C TYR A 32 6.84 -6.32 4.50
N PRO A 33 5.57 -6.72 4.72
CA PRO A 33 4.50 -6.37 3.79
C PRO A 33 4.22 -4.87 3.72
N GLU A 34 4.43 -4.12 4.79
CA GLU A 34 4.26 -2.66 4.80
C GLU A 34 5.32 -1.94 3.97
N ALA A 35 6.58 -2.37 4.08
CA ALA A 35 7.65 -1.84 3.27
C ALA A 35 7.40 -2.13 1.79
N VAL A 36 7.01 -3.37 1.46
CA VAL A 36 6.67 -3.75 0.07
C VAL A 36 5.49 -2.92 -0.45
N ALA A 37 4.42 -2.75 0.34
CA ALA A 37 3.26 -1.97 -0.07
C ALA A 37 3.63 -0.51 -0.38
N LEU A 38 4.39 0.14 0.51
CA LEU A 38 4.85 1.52 0.30
C LEU A 38 5.73 1.67 -0.94
N ILE A 39 6.68 0.76 -1.16
CA ILE A 39 7.55 0.80 -2.34
C ILE A 39 6.71 0.56 -3.61
N THR A 40 5.78 -0.39 -3.56
CA THR A 40 4.95 -0.73 -4.72
C THR A 40 4.04 0.44 -5.10
N ASP A 41 3.39 1.07 -4.11
CA ASP A 41 2.55 2.24 -4.31
C ASP A 41 3.34 3.41 -4.90
N TYR A 42 4.55 3.67 -4.40
CA TYR A 42 5.45 4.69 -4.95
C TYR A 42 5.88 4.44 -6.40
N VAL A 43 5.98 3.18 -6.83
CA VAL A 43 6.34 2.84 -8.23
C VAL A 43 5.12 2.85 -9.16
N LEU A 44 3.92 2.65 -8.62
CA LEU A 44 2.67 2.65 -9.38
C LEU A 44 2.09 4.05 -9.59
N GLU A 45 2.43 5.02 -8.75
CA GLU A 45 2.12 6.45 -8.88
C GLU A 45 3.03 7.13 -9.92
#